data_AF-A0A1C5U5L1-F1
#
_entry.id   AF-A0A1C5U5L1-F1
#
_cell.length_a   1.000
_cell.length_b   1.000
_cell.length_c   1.000
_cell.angle_alpha   90.00
_cell.angle_beta   90.00
_cell.angle_gamma   90.00
#
_symmetry.space_group_name_H-M   'P 1'
#
loop_
_entity.id
_entity.type
_entity.pdbx_description
1 polymer ?
#
loop_
_entity_poly.entity_id
_entity_poly.type
_entity_poly.pdbx_seq_one_letter_code
_entity_poly.pdbx_strand_id
1 'polypeptide(L)'
;MRKLTAGGMTNKLKAKARVTLSALDMKKLILTNLPYLFIFLFADRASCLYRASPGAEMGNKLLYAMEHADRILTGFLPSLYYVDVLVGAGIAAVVKILVWQKQADAKKLRKGVEYGSARWGTAEDIKPFMADDFWMNIPLTATESITMESRPKNPKFARNKNICVIGGSGSGKTRFFVKVSIMMMNCSMVITDPKGLIYKVQRNKRFFITKKRLFACIFKAFEERR
;
A
#
# COMPACT_ATOMS: atom_id res chain seq x y z
N MET A 1 -48.39 4.59 -10.52
CA MET A 1 -47.43 3.49 -10.31
C MET A 1 -46.99 2.92 -11.66
N ARG A 2 -45.75 3.15 -12.13
CA ARG A 2 -45.26 2.60 -13.41
C ARG A 2 -44.98 1.11 -13.22
N LYS A 3 -45.74 0.23 -13.90
CA LYS A 3 -45.49 -1.21 -13.95
C LYS A 3 -44.08 -1.46 -14.51
N LEU A 4 -43.16 -1.91 -13.67
CA LEU A 4 -41.86 -2.41 -14.07
C LEU A 4 -42.09 -3.73 -14.82
N THR A 5 -42.18 -3.67 -16.14
CA THR A 5 -42.29 -4.86 -16.98
C THR A 5 -40.97 -5.65 -16.92
N ALA A 6 -41.06 -6.96 -16.69
CA ALA A 6 -39.89 -7.84 -16.53
C ALA A 6 -38.88 -7.73 -17.69
N GLY A 7 -39.34 -7.43 -18.91
CA GLY A 7 -38.50 -7.20 -20.09
C GLY A 7 -37.64 -5.94 -20.05
N GLY A 8 -38.05 -4.89 -19.32
CA GLY A 8 -37.25 -3.67 -19.16
C GLY A 8 -36.04 -3.87 -18.23
N MET A 9 -36.18 -4.75 -17.23
CA MET A 9 -35.13 -5.08 -16.28
C MET A 9 -34.06 -5.98 -16.91
N THR A 10 -34.47 -6.96 -17.73
CA THR A 10 -33.55 -7.83 -18.48
C THR A 10 -32.75 -7.05 -19.52
N ASN A 11 -33.37 -6.08 -20.21
CA ASN A 11 -32.67 -5.22 -21.16
C ASN A 11 -31.67 -4.26 -20.49
N LYS A 12 -31.99 -3.72 -19.30
CA LYS A 12 -31.03 -2.94 -18.51
C LYS A 12 -29.85 -3.78 -18.01
N LEU A 13 -30.10 -5.01 -17.57
CA LEU A 13 -29.04 -5.95 -17.19
C LEU A 13 -28.16 -6.33 -18.37
N LYS A 14 -28.74 -6.61 -19.54
CA LYS A 14 -28.00 -6.86 -20.79
C LYS A 14 -27.15 -5.66 -21.21
N ALA A 15 -27.70 -4.45 -21.13
CA ALA A 15 -26.97 -3.22 -21.44
C ALA A 15 -25.81 -2.99 -20.46
N LYS A 16 -26.03 -3.21 -19.16
CA LYS A 16 -25.00 -3.08 -18.12
C LYS A 16 -23.90 -4.12 -18.29
N ALA A 17 -24.26 -5.37 -18.59
CA ALA A 17 -23.33 -6.45 -18.90
C ALA A 17 -22.49 -6.15 -20.15
N ARG A 18 -23.12 -5.61 -21.21
CA ARG A 18 -22.43 -5.22 -22.45
C ARG A 18 -21.42 -4.10 -22.21
N VAL A 19 -21.77 -3.10 -21.40
CA VAL A 19 -20.85 -2.01 -21.02
C VAL A 19 -19.68 -2.52 -20.18
N THR A 20 -19.92 -3.42 -19.22
CA THR A 20 -18.83 -4.05 -18.45
C THR A 20 -17.95 -4.97 -19.30
N LEU A 21 -18.54 -5.66 -20.29
CA LEU A 21 -17.79 -6.50 -21.24
C LEU A 21 -16.94 -5.67 -22.20
N SER A 22 -17.44 -4.52 -22.68
CA SER A 22 -16.64 -3.60 -23.52
C SER A 22 -15.53 -2.90 -22.76
N ALA A 23 -15.63 -2.80 -21.42
CA ALA A 23 -14.60 -2.24 -20.56
C ALA A 23 -13.50 -3.25 -20.17
N LEU A 24 -13.68 -4.54 -20.50
CA LEU A 24 -12.68 -5.57 -20.25
C LEU A 24 -11.73 -5.65 -21.45
N ASP A 25 -10.46 -5.35 -21.20
CA ASP A 25 -9.40 -5.57 -22.20
C ASP A 25 -9.33 -7.06 -22.55
N MET A 26 -9.80 -7.43 -23.76
CA MET A 26 -9.79 -8.82 -24.25
C MET A 26 -8.40 -9.47 -24.13
N LYS A 27 -7.33 -8.70 -24.32
CA LYS A 27 -5.94 -9.16 -24.13
C LYS A 27 -5.64 -9.56 -22.68
N LYS A 28 -6.10 -8.77 -21.70
CA LYS A 28 -5.93 -9.09 -20.27
C LYS A 28 -6.74 -10.31 -19.88
N LEU A 29 -7.96 -10.46 -20.43
CA LEU A 29 -8.80 -11.62 -20.17
C LEU A 29 -8.15 -12.91 -20.67
N ILE A 30 -7.64 -12.91 -21.89
CA ILE A 30 -6.94 -14.06 -22.49
C ILE A 30 -5.67 -14.37 -21.69
N LEU A 31 -4.85 -13.35 -21.38
CA LEU A 31 -3.61 -13.53 -20.63
C LEU A 31 -3.85 -14.06 -19.21
N THR A 32 -4.92 -13.60 -18.56
CA THR A 32 -5.29 -14.05 -17.21
C THR A 32 -5.80 -15.50 -17.21
N ASN A 33 -6.47 -15.94 -18.28
CA ASN A 33 -7.01 -17.31 -18.36
C ASN A 33 -6.02 -18.34 -18.92
N LEU A 34 -4.95 -17.89 -19.61
CA LEU A 34 -3.89 -18.74 -20.18
C LEU A 34 -3.33 -19.82 -19.24
N PRO A 35 -2.93 -19.52 -17.98
CA PRO A 35 -2.40 -20.55 -17.08
C PRO A 35 -3.43 -21.65 -16.74
N TYR A 36 -4.71 -21.31 -16.67
CA TYR A 36 -5.77 -22.28 -16.40
C TYR A 36 -6.04 -23.19 -17.60
N LEU A 37 -5.77 -22.71 -18.82
CA LEU A 37 -5.85 -23.51 -20.03
C LEU A 37 -4.73 -24.57 -20.07
N PHE A 38 -3.52 -24.22 -19.62
CA PHE A 38 -2.46 -25.21 -19.44
C PHE A 38 -2.85 -26.27 -18.41
N ILE A 39 -3.35 -25.85 -17.24
CA ILE A 39 -3.81 -26.79 -16.19
C ILE A 39 -4.89 -27.73 -16.71
N PHE A 40 -5.84 -27.20 -17.49
CA PHE A 40 -6.87 -27.98 -18.16
C PHE A 40 -6.26 -29.05 -19.10
N LEU A 41 -5.33 -28.66 -19.96
CA LEU A 41 -4.67 -29.58 -20.91
C LEU A 41 -3.88 -30.68 -20.20
N PHE A 42 -3.13 -30.33 -19.13
CA PHE A 42 -2.39 -31.29 -18.33
C PHE A 42 -3.31 -32.31 -17.64
N ALA A 43 -4.40 -31.83 -17.05
CA ALA A 43 -5.37 -32.66 -16.34
C ALA A 43 -6.15 -33.59 -17.29
N ASP A 44 -6.57 -33.09 -18.45
CA ASP A 44 -7.24 -33.88 -19.50
C ASP A 44 -6.32 -35.01 -20.03
N ARG A 45 -5.02 -34.71 -20.23
CA ARG A 45 -4.04 -35.71 -20.70
C ARG A 45 -3.70 -36.76 -19.63
N ALA A 46 -3.60 -36.35 -18.37
CA ALA A 46 -3.46 -37.29 -17.26
C ALA A 46 -4.66 -38.24 -17.17
N SER A 47 -5.88 -37.74 -17.39
CA SER A 47 -7.10 -38.57 -17.45
C SER A 47 -7.09 -39.54 -18.62
N CYS A 48 -6.65 -39.10 -19.80
CA CYS A 48 -6.51 -39.95 -20.99
C CYS A 48 -5.51 -41.10 -20.77
N LEU A 49 -4.37 -40.85 -20.14
CA LEU A 49 -3.38 -41.89 -19.80
C LEU A 49 -3.89 -42.85 -18.72
N TYR A 50 -4.59 -42.33 -17.72
CA TYR A 50 -5.27 -43.15 -16.72
C TYR A 50 -6.28 -44.12 -17.38
N ARG A 51 -7.01 -43.65 -18.39
CA ARG A 51 -7.92 -44.49 -19.19
C ARG A 51 -7.20 -45.48 -20.11
N ALA A 52 -6.07 -45.11 -20.70
CA ALA A 52 -5.29 -45.97 -21.60
C ALA A 52 -4.49 -47.07 -20.85
N SER A 53 -4.49 -47.06 -19.51
CA SER A 53 -3.77 -48.04 -18.70
C SER A 53 -4.49 -49.41 -18.67
N PRO A 54 -3.76 -50.52 -18.86
CA PRO A 54 -4.33 -51.88 -18.92
C PRO A 54 -4.63 -52.50 -17.54
N GLY A 55 -4.34 -51.82 -16.42
CA GLY A 55 -4.54 -52.36 -15.07
C GLY A 55 -6.00 -52.32 -14.61
N ALA A 56 -6.47 -53.33 -13.88
CA ALA A 56 -7.84 -53.37 -13.34
C ALA A 56 -8.01 -52.56 -12.04
N GLU A 57 -6.95 -52.45 -11.23
CA GLU A 57 -6.96 -51.75 -9.94
C GLU A 57 -6.55 -50.28 -10.06
N MET A 58 -7.24 -49.42 -9.31
CA MET A 58 -7.05 -47.96 -9.32
C MET A 58 -5.59 -47.53 -9.01
N GLY A 59 -4.89 -48.25 -8.13
CA GLY A 59 -3.48 -47.99 -7.81
C GLY A 59 -2.53 -48.24 -8.98
N ASN A 60 -2.74 -49.34 -9.72
CA ASN A 60 -1.90 -49.70 -10.87
C ASN A 60 -2.12 -48.75 -12.06
N LYS A 61 -3.35 -48.23 -12.22
CA LYS A 61 -3.65 -47.18 -13.20
C LYS A 61 -2.96 -45.85 -12.89
N LEU A 62 -2.91 -45.47 -11.61
CA LEU A 62 -2.22 -44.26 -11.17
C LEU A 62 -0.70 -44.39 -11.37
N LEU A 63 -0.13 -45.54 -11.01
CA LEU A 63 1.30 -45.81 -11.17
C LEU A 63 1.71 -45.77 -12.65
N TYR A 64 0.91 -46.35 -13.54
CA TYR A 64 1.14 -46.30 -14.99
C TYR A 64 1.10 -44.86 -15.55
N ALA A 65 0.18 -44.02 -15.05
CA ALA A 65 0.09 -42.62 -15.44
C ALA A 65 1.29 -41.78 -14.94
N MET A 66 1.87 -42.14 -13.79
CA MET A 66 3.08 -41.52 -13.26
C MET A 66 4.35 -41.97 -14.01
N GLU A 67 4.43 -43.26 -14.35
CA GLU A 67 5.55 -43.84 -15.09
C GLU A 67 5.66 -43.31 -16.52
N HIS A 68 4.52 -42.97 -17.14
CA HIS A 68 4.45 -42.40 -18.48
C HIS A 68 4.10 -40.90 -18.47
N ALA A 69 4.47 -40.19 -17.41
CA ALA A 69 4.18 -38.76 -17.27
C ALA A 69 4.81 -37.91 -18.38
N ASP A 70 5.92 -38.38 -18.95
CA ASP A 70 6.59 -37.87 -20.15
C ASP A 70 5.65 -37.84 -21.37
N ARG A 71 4.70 -38.78 -21.50
CA ARG A 71 3.69 -38.79 -22.58
C ARG A 71 2.56 -37.77 -22.38
N ILE A 72 2.47 -37.14 -21.20
CA ILE A 72 1.52 -36.03 -20.94
C ILE A 72 1.94 -34.79 -21.73
N LEU A 73 3.26 -34.60 -21.93
CA LEU A 73 3.84 -33.40 -22.55
C LEU A 73 4.00 -33.51 -24.08
N THR A 74 3.90 -34.71 -24.65
CA THR A 74 4.22 -34.96 -26.07
C THR A 74 3.15 -34.48 -27.06
N GLY A 75 2.00 -33.98 -26.61
CA GLY A 75 0.93 -33.50 -27.50
C GLY A 75 0.13 -32.35 -26.91
N PHE A 76 -0.07 -31.29 -27.70
CA PHE A 76 -0.81 -30.08 -27.31
C PHE A 76 -2.34 -30.19 -27.47
N LEU A 77 -2.83 -31.25 -28.12
CA LEU A 77 -4.26 -31.44 -28.38
C LEU A 77 -4.97 -31.96 -27.11
N PRO A 78 -6.21 -31.57 -26.80
CA PRO A 78 -7.02 -32.24 -25.78
C PRO A 78 -7.55 -33.59 -26.30
N SER A 79 -7.89 -34.50 -25.40
CA SER A 79 -8.65 -35.70 -25.73
C SER A 79 -10.10 -35.31 -26.01
N LEU A 80 -10.72 -35.88 -27.05
CA LEU A 80 -12.11 -35.56 -27.42
C LEU A 80 -13.13 -36.41 -26.63
N TYR A 81 -12.68 -37.06 -25.55
CA TYR A 81 -13.54 -37.90 -24.73
C TYR A 81 -14.21 -37.07 -23.64
N TYR A 82 -15.53 -37.22 -23.49
CA TYR A 82 -16.32 -36.36 -22.60
C TYR A 82 -15.87 -36.43 -21.13
N VAL A 83 -15.47 -37.60 -20.64
CA VAL A 83 -15.03 -37.78 -19.24
C VAL A 83 -13.69 -37.09 -18.99
N ASP A 84 -12.75 -37.19 -19.92
CA ASP A 84 -11.40 -36.61 -19.78
C ASP A 84 -11.47 -35.07 -19.81
N VAL A 85 -12.31 -34.51 -20.70
CA VAL A 85 -12.61 -33.08 -20.76
C VAL A 85 -13.28 -32.57 -19.49
N LEU A 86 -14.21 -33.34 -18.91
CA LEU A 86 -14.85 -32.99 -17.64
C LEU A 86 -13.86 -32.97 -16.47
N VAL A 87 -12.95 -33.94 -16.40
CA VAL A 87 -11.90 -34.00 -15.38
C VAL A 87 -10.96 -32.79 -15.52
N GLY A 88 -10.53 -32.48 -16.74
CA GLY A 88 -9.72 -31.29 -17.03
C GLY A 88 -10.42 -29.99 -16.62
N ALA A 89 -11.69 -29.83 -17.00
CA ALA A 89 -12.48 -28.65 -16.67
C ALA A 89 -12.72 -28.51 -15.17
N GLY A 90 -13.00 -29.62 -14.48
CA GLY A 90 -13.18 -29.66 -13.03
C GLY A 90 -11.94 -29.21 -12.27
N ILE A 91 -10.77 -29.76 -12.61
CA ILE A 91 -9.49 -29.40 -11.97
C ILE A 91 -9.14 -27.92 -12.22
N ALA A 92 -9.29 -27.44 -13.46
CA ALA A 92 -9.04 -26.04 -13.78
C ALA A 92 -9.98 -25.09 -13.01
N ALA A 93 -11.25 -25.45 -12.84
CA ALA A 93 -12.22 -24.69 -12.06
C ALA A 93 -11.85 -24.63 -10.57
N VAL A 94 -11.44 -25.76 -9.97
CA VAL A 94 -10.99 -25.81 -8.57
C VAL A 94 -9.78 -24.90 -8.35
N VAL A 95 -8.76 -24.99 -9.21
CA VAL A 95 -7.57 -24.12 -9.07
C VAL A 95 -7.95 -22.65 -9.23
N LYS A 96 -8.85 -22.32 -10.16
CA LYS A 96 -9.34 -20.95 -10.34
C LYS A 96 -10.05 -20.41 -9.11
N ILE A 97 -10.87 -21.23 -8.44
CA ILE A 97 -11.54 -20.87 -7.18
C ILE A 97 -10.50 -20.63 -6.07
N LEU A 98 -9.49 -21.50 -5.92
CA LEU A 98 -8.44 -21.34 -4.91
C LEU A 98 -7.60 -20.07 -5.13
N VAL A 99 -7.24 -19.77 -6.37
CA VAL A 99 -6.51 -18.54 -6.70
C VAL A 99 -7.38 -17.31 -6.43
N TRP A 100 -8.67 -17.36 -6.79
CA TRP A 100 -9.60 -16.28 -6.51
C TRP A 100 -9.74 -16.01 -4.99
N GLN A 101 -9.85 -17.06 -4.18
CA GLN A 101 -9.85 -16.93 -2.71
C GLN A 101 -8.55 -16.26 -2.21
N LYS A 102 -7.40 -16.73 -2.67
CA LYS A 102 -6.10 -16.17 -2.28
C LYS A 102 -5.92 -14.71 -2.72
N GLN A 103 -6.44 -14.33 -3.88
CA GLN A 103 -6.45 -12.95 -4.37
C GLN A 103 -7.39 -12.06 -3.56
N ALA A 104 -8.56 -12.57 -3.17
CA ALA A 104 -9.50 -11.86 -2.30
C ALA A 104 -8.90 -11.60 -0.92
N ASP A 105 -8.10 -12.53 -0.42
CA ASP A 105 -7.37 -12.45 0.86
C ASP A 105 -6.10 -11.59 0.80
N ALA A 106 -5.57 -11.31 -0.40
CA ALA A 106 -4.38 -10.47 -0.59
C ALA A 106 -4.61 -8.98 -0.28
N LYS A 107 -5.80 -8.61 0.19
CA LYS A 107 -6.05 -7.27 0.74
C LYS A 107 -5.09 -7.01 1.90
N LYS A 108 -4.60 -5.77 2.01
CA LYS A 108 -3.68 -5.32 3.09
C LYS A 108 -4.43 -5.26 4.43
N LEU A 109 -4.81 -6.41 4.96
CA LEU A 109 -5.46 -6.58 6.25
C LEU A 109 -4.38 -6.89 7.29
N ARG A 110 -4.35 -6.14 8.38
CA ARG A 110 -3.53 -6.47 9.55
C ARG A 110 -4.33 -7.45 10.41
N LYS A 111 -4.16 -8.75 10.15
CA LYS A 111 -4.85 -9.80 10.92
C LYS A 111 -4.42 -9.70 12.39
N GLY A 112 -5.39 -9.66 13.31
CA GLY A 112 -5.15 -9.59 14.76
C GLY A 112 -4.84 -8.20 15.31
N VAL A 113 -5.01 -7.14 14.53
CA VAL A 113 -4.74 -5.76 14.97
C VAL A 113 -5.95 -4.87 14.72
N GLU A 114 -6.38 -4.14 15.75
CA GLU A 114 -7.51 -3.21 15.64
C GLU A 114 -7.22 -2.13 14.59
N TYR A 115 -8.27 -1.75 13.85
CA TYR A 115 -8.17 -0.69 12.87
C TYR A 115 -7.79 0.63 13.55
N GLY A 116 -6.73 1.28 13.05
CA GLY A 116 -6.22 2.53 13.66
C GLY A 116 -5.16 2.33 14.74
N SER A 117 -4.75 1.10 15.02
CA SER A 117 -3.58 0.82 15.87
C SER A 117 -2.34 1.60 15.40
N ALA A 118 -1.63 2.25 16.32
CA ALA A 118 -0.36 2.89 16.05
C ALA A 118 0.78 2.11 16.72
N ARG A 119 1.95 2.09 16.07
CA ARG A 119 3.20 1.66 16.69
C ARG A 119 4.07 2.88 16.96
N TRP A 120 4.95 2.79 17.95
CA TRP A 120 6.01 3.76 18.11
C TRP A 120 6.90 3.76 16.85
N GLY A 121 7.16 4.97 16.34
CA GLY A 121 8.03 5.18 15.20
C GLY A 121 9.50 5.20 15.62
N THR A 122 10.37 4.87 14.68
CA THR A 122 11.81 5.05 14.80
C THR A 122 12.26 6.26 13.97
N ALA A 123 13.50 6.71 14.17
CA ALA A 123 14.08 7.79 13.38
C ALA A 123 14.12 7.47 11.87
N GLU A 124 14.08 6.20 11.46
CA GLU A 124 14.04 5.82 10.04
C GLU A 124 12.65 6.04 9.43
N ASP A 125 11.60 5.87 10.22
CA ASP A 125 10.22 6.02 9.77
C ASP A 125 9.88 7.47 9.41
N ILE A 126 10.50 8.45 10.08
CA ILE A 126 10.27 9.88 9.84
C ILE A 126 11.10 10.43 8.67
N LYS A 127 12.25 9.82 8.32
CA LYS A 127 13.18 10.31 7.27
C LYS A 127 12.48 10.69 5.95
N PRO A 128 11.54 9.89 5.41
CA PRO A 128 10.87 10.25 4.15
C PRO A 128 9.99 11.50 4.22
N PHE A 129 9.66 11.95 5.44
CA PHE A 129 8.85 13.14 5.70
C PHE A 129 9.71 14.39 5.93
N MET A 130 11.03 14.25 6.01
CA MET A 130 11.97 15.36 6.17
C MET A 130 12.50 15.80 4.79
N ALA A 131 12.76 17.09 4.63
CA ALA A 131 13.53 17.62 3.52
C ALA A 131 15.03 17.39 3.75
N ASP A 132 15.78 17.27 2.65
CA ASP A 132 17.24 17.18 2.69
C ASP A 132 17.89 18.43 3.30
N ASP A 133 17.31 19.61 3.03
CA ASP A 133 17.72 20.86 3.68
C ASP A 133 17.06 21.00 5.06
N PHE A 134 17.89 21.00 6.10
CA PHE A 134 17.47 21.19 7.49
C PHE A 134 16.64 22.46 7.72
N TRP A 135 16.95 23.56 7.01
CA TRP A 135 16.22 24.82 7.18
C TRP A 135 14.80 24.79 6.62
N MET A 136 14.51 23.82 5.75
CA MET A 136 13.18 23.62 5.17
C MET A 136 12.35 22.62 5.98
N ASN A 137 12.74 22.33 7.22
CA ASN A 137 12.01 21.43 8.12
C ASN A 137 11.42 22.19 9.32
N ILE A 138 10.28 21.72 9.80
CA ILE A 138 9.69 22.10 11.09
C ILE A 138 10.18 21.11 12.15
N PRO A 139 10.84 21.57 13.22
CA PRO A 139 11.34 20.69 14.27
C PRO A 139 10.17 20.23 15.15
N LEU A 140 10.07 18.92 15.38
CA LEU A 140 9.10 18.35 16.32
C LEU A 140 9.78 17.88 17.60
N THR A 141 10.90 17.18 17.44
CA THR A 141 11.74 16.66 18.53
C THR A 141 13.21 16.88 18.19
N ALA A 142 14.13 16.25 18.92
CA ALA A 142 15.56 16.29 18.61
C ALA A 142 15.91 15.54 17.30
N THR A 143 15.13 14.52 16.92
CA THR A 143 15.41 13.61 15.80
C THR A 143 14.35 13.67 14.71
N GLU A 144 13.11 14.02 15.06
CA GLU A 144 11.98 14.08 14.13
C GLU A 144 11.69 15.52 13.69
N SER A 145 11.50 15.69 12.38
CA SER A 145 11.04 16.94 11.78
C SER A 145 10.10 16.67 10.60
N ILE A 146 9.38 17.70 10.14
CA ILE A 146 8.47 17.60 8.99
C ILE A 146 8.87 18.63 7.94
N THR A 147 8.91 18.22 6.68
CA THR A 147 9.20 19.12 5.55
C THR A 147 8.16 20.23 5.39
N MET A 148 8.67 21.44 5.12
CA MET A 148 7.90 22.60 4.71
C MET A 148 7.60 22.59 3.21
N GLU A 149 8.12 21.64 2.44
CA GLU A 149 7.83 21.52 1.02
C GLU A 149 6.35 21.17 0.80
N SER A 150 5.67 21.90 -0.08
CA SER A 150 4.25 21.68 -0.35
C SER A 150 4.00 20.47 -1.26
N ARG A 151 5.01 20.09 -2.05
CA ARG A 151 4.92 19.01 -3.04
C ARG A 151 6.16 18.14 -2.96
N PRO A 152 6.28 17.26 -1.94
CA PRO A 152 7.37 16.30 -1.90
C PRO A 152 7.30 15.39 -3.13
N LYS A 153 8.47 14.90 -3.58
CA LYS A 153 8.61 14.03 -4.78
C LYS A 153 7.62 12.87 -4.79
N ASN A 154 7.31 12.33 -3.63
CA ASN A 154 6.27 11.32 -3.46
C ASN A 154 5.08 11.91 -2.67
N PRO A 155 3.90 12.10 -3.30
CA PRO A 155 2.71 12.67 -2.67
C PRO A 155 2.24 11.91 -1.42
N LYS A 156 2.60 10.63 -1.28
CA LYS A 156 2.28 9.81 -0.10
C LYS A 156 2.85 10.39 1.19
N PHE A 157 3.98 11.10 1.12
CA PHE A 157 4.65 11.68 2.28
C PHE A 157 4.25 13.14 2.54
N ALA A 158 3.35 13.70 1.73
CA ALA A 158 2.77 15.01 2.03
C ALA A 158 1.87 14.89 3.26
N ARG A 159 2.20 15.62 4.32
CA ARG A 159 1.43 15.67 5.56
C ARG A 159 0.91 17.08 5.81
N ASN A 160 -0.16 17.15 6.60
CA ASN A 160 -0.61 18.43 7.13
C ASN A 160 0.48 19.02 8.03
N LYS A 161 0.77 20.30 7.85
CA LYS A 161 1.84 21.04 8.56
C LYS A 161 1.33 21.75 9.81
N ASN A 162 0.02 21.69 10.07
CA ASN A 162 -0.55 22.23 11.29
C ASN A 162 -0.13 21.36 12.49
N ILE A 163 0.52 21.98 13.48
CA ILE A 163 1.02 21.29 14.67
C ILE A 163 0.26 21.81 15.89
N CYS A 164 -0.33 20.88 16.65
CA CYS A 164 -0.92 21.16 17.95
C CYS A 164 0.03 20.63 19.05
N VAL A 165 0.49 21.53 19.92
CA VAL A 165 1.39 21.16 21.02
C VAL A 165 0.62 21.17 22.33
N ILE A 166 0.43 19.98 22.88
CA ILE A 166 -0.30 19.76 24.14
C ILE A 166 0.70 19.48 25.26
N GLY A 167 0.47 20.05 26.44
CA GLY A 167 1.27 19.77 27.62
C GLY A 167 0.76 20.57 28.82
N GLY A 168 1.09 20.11 30.04
CA GLY A 168 0.72 20.78 31.28
C GLY A 168 1.33 22.19 31.45
N SER A 169 0.94 22.90 32.50
CA SER A 169 1.60 24.15 32.88
C SER A 169 3.07 23.87 33.24
N GLY A 170 3.99 24.73 32.82
CA GLY A 170 5.44 24.55 33.07
C GLY A 170 6.14 23.49 32.21
N SER A 171 5.45 22.75 31.34
CA SER A 171 6.05 21.69 30.50
C SER A 171 7.03 22.20 29.42
N GLY A 172 7.28 23.50 29.36
CA GLY A 172 8.26 24.09 28.45
C GLY A 172 7.80 24.25 27.01
N LYS A 173 6.48 24.19 26.70
CA LYS A 173 5.94 24.39 25.32
C LYS A 173 6.55 25.61 24.60
N THR A 174 6.62 26.75 25.30
CA THR A 174 7.20 27.97 24.75
C THR A 174 8.70 27.86 24.53
N ARG A 175 9.44 27.17 25.40
CA ARG A 175 10.91 27.06 25.34
C ARG A 175 11.37 26.04 24.31
N PHE A 176 10.74 24.87 24.29
CA PHE A 176 11.18 23.73 23.48
C PHE A 176 10.59 23.72 22.08
N PHE A 177 9.37 24.21 21.89
CA PHE A 177 8.74 24.27 20.57
C PHE A 177 8.79 25.69 20.00
N VAL A 178 8.04 26.63 20.60
CA VAL A 178 7.82 27.96 20.02
C VAL A 178 9.14 28.73 19.79
N LYS A 179 10.02 28.82 20.80
CA LYS A 179 11.31 29.51 20.65
C LYS A 179 12.22 28.85 19.62
N VAL A 180 12.22 27.52 19.53
CA VAL A 180 13.04 26.78 18.56
C VAL A 180 12.53 27.05 17.14
N SER A 181 11.22 27.00 16.92
CA SER A 181 10.61 27.35 15.62
C SER A 181 10.95 28.78 15.19
N ILE A 182 10.90 29.74 16.11
CA ILE A 182 11.27 31.14 15.84
C ILE A 182 12.74 31.25 15.47
N MET A 183 13.64 30.56 16.19
CA MET A 183 15.08 30.60 15.94
C MET A 183 15.47 30.00 14.58
N MET A 184 14.71 29.01 14.09
CA MET A 184 14.95 28.44 12.75
C MET A 184 14.60 29.41 11.62
N MET A 185 13.64 30.31 11.83
CA MET A 185 13.18 31.30 10.83
C MET A 185 12.94 30.68 9.45
N ASN A 186 12.32 29.50 9.42
CA ASN A 186 12.02 28.79 8.18
C ASN A 186 10.92 29.47 7.36
N CYS A 187 10.06 30.28 8.00
CA CYS A 187 8.97 31.02 7.36
C CYS A 187 8.66 32.34 8.07
N SER A 188 7.83 33.17 7.43
CA SER A 188 7.21 34.34 8.05
C SER A 188 6.18 33.89 9.09
N MET A 189 6.33 34.36 10.33
CA MET A 189 5.50 33.95 11.47
C MET A 189 4.75 35.15 12.06
N VAL A 190 3.46 34.95 12.36
CA VAL A 190 2.66 35.85 13.20
C VAL A 190 2.42 35.15 14.53
N ILE A 191 2.78 35.80 15.63
CA ILE A 191 2.85 35.18 16.95
C ILE A 191 2.05 36.01 17.94
N THR A 192 1.17 35.35 18.67
CA THR A 192 0.46 35.93 19.81
C THR A 192 1.28 35.68 21.08
N ASP A 193 1.89 36.73 21.63
CA ASP A 193 2.72 36.66 22.85
C ASP A 193 2.02 37.34 24.03
N PRO A 194 1.10 36.65 24.74
CA PRO A 194 0.29 37.26 25.80
C PRO A 194 1.09 37.76 27.00
N LYS A 195 2.33 37.28 27.19
CA LYS A 195 3.18 37.64 28.34
C LYS A 195 4.44 38.45 27.94
N GLY A 196 4.63 38.74 26.67
CA GLY A 196 5.85 39.39 26.17
C GLY A 196 7.14 38.59 26.39
N LEU A 197 7.04 37.27 26.66
CA LEU A 197 8.17 36.42 27.04
C LEU A 197 9.08 36.12 25.85
N ILE A 198 8.54 36.15 24.65
CA ILE A 198 9.27 35.92 23.41
C ILE A 198 10.02 37.20 23.04
N TYR A 199 9.33 38.34 23.12
CA TYR A 199 9.92 39.65 22.82
C TYR A 199 11.09 40.02 23.76
N LYS A 200 10.96 39.77 25.08
CA LYS A 200 12.03 40.10 26.05
C LYS A 200 13.33 39.35 25.80
N VAL A 201 13.25 38.10 25.34
CA VAL A 201 14.43 37.31 24.96
C VAL A 201 15.11 37.87 23.71
N GLN A 202 14.32 38.40 22.77
CA GLN A 202 14.84 39.10 21.58
C GLN A 202 15.54 40.42 21.94
N ARG A 203 15.11 41.12 23.01
CA ARG A 203 15.66 42.42 23.40
C ARG A 203 17.03 42.35 24.10
N ASN A 204 17.28 41.29 24.88
CA ASN A 204 18.58 41.10 25.54
C ASN A 204 19.71 40.74 24.57
N LYS A 205 19.39 40.42 23.31
CA LYS A 205 20.35 40.29 22.21
C LYS A 205 19.84 41.17 21.08
N ARG A 206 20.19 42.46 21.05
CA ARG A 206 19.93 43.40 19.93
C ARG A 206 20.32 42.74 18.59
N PHE A 207 19.42 41.99 17.98
CA PHE A 207 19.67 41.35 16.70
C PHE A 207 18.36 41.16 15.95
N PHE A 208 18.12 42.07 15.00
CA PHE A 208 17.35 41.76 13.81
C PHE A 208 18.05 40.56 13.15
N ILE A 209 17.41 39.40 13.21
CA ILE A 209 18.05 38.15 12.84
C ILE A 209 18.05 38.05 11.31
N THR A 210 19.17 38.40 10.69
CA THR A 210 19.54 37.95 9.34
C THR A 210 20.33 36.65 9.45
N LYS A 211 20.15 35.71 8.49
CA LYS A 211 20.71 34.34 8.46
C LYS A 211 22.21 34.24 8.83
N LYS A 212 23.01 35.30 8.65
CA LYS A 212 24.46 35.29 8.88
C LYS A 212 24.92 35.28 10.35
N ARG A 213 24.06 35.56 11.34
CA ARG A 213 24.49 35.71 12.76
C ARG A 213 24.12 34.54 13.70
N LEU A 214 23.63 33.43 13.16
CA LEU A 214 23.09 32.32 13.95
C LEU A 214 24.14 31.53 14.74
N PHE A 215 25.32 31.28 14.15
CA PHE A 215 26.39 30.47 14.78
C PHE A 215 26.95 31.10 16.07
N ALA A 216 27.06 32.44 16.12
CA ALA A 216 27.56 33.15 17.29
C ALA A 216 26.57 33.11 18.49
N CYS A 217 25.27 32.95 18.22
CA CYS A 217 24.25 32.94 19.28
C CYS A 217 24.12 31.58 19.97
N ILE A 218 24.33 30.48 19.25
CA ILE A 218 24.27 29.12 19.81
C ILE A 218 25.40 28.91 20.82
N PHE A 219 26.63 29.34 20.49
CA PHE A 219 27.78 29.25 21.39
C PHE A 219 27.61 30.09 22.65
N LYS A 220 27.18 31.36 22.50
CA LYS A 220 27.03 32.28 23.64
C LYS A 220 25.92 31.87 24.61
N ALA A 221 24.85 31.23 24.12
CA ALA A 221 23.78 30.67 24.97
C ALA A 221 24.21 29.39 25.72
N PHE A 222 25.25 28.71 25.25
CA PHE A 222 25.90 27.59 25.93
C PHE A 222 26.94 28.08 26.96
N GLU A 223 27.64 29.17 26.65
CA GLU A 223 28.66 29.80 27.49
C GLU A 223 28.08 30.55 28.69
N GLU A 224 26.92 31.19 28.56
CA GLU A 224 26.15 31.81 29.66
C GLU A 224 25.58 30.80 30.69
N ARG A 225 25.94 29.50 30.59
CA ARG A 225 25.62 28.47 31.58
C ARG A 225 26.85 27.78 32.20
N ARG A 226 28.07 28.32 32.01
CA ARG A 226 29.15 28.12 32.98
C ARG A 226 29.13 29.22 34.02
#